data_AF-A0A9X6GFM6-F1
#
_entry.id   AF-A0A9X6GFM6-F1
#
_cell.length_a   1.000
_cell.length_b   1.000
_cell.length_c   1.000
_cell.angle_alpha   90.00
_cell.angle_beta   90.00
_cell.angle_gamma   90.00
#
_symmetry.space_group_name_H-M   'P 1'
#
loop_
_entity.id
_entity.type
_entity.pdbx_description
1 polymer ?
#
loop_
_entity_poly.entity_id
_entity_poly.type
_entity_poly.pdbx_seq_one_letter_code
_entity_poly.pdbx_strand_id
1 'polypeptide(L)' 'MFEAMGFFGVGKPMGEAIVNVVDSVGYGIIAASTIAAIISAGGLSVAAATVDVAIFTIKEYIKKDMKAAAVVW' A
#
# COMPACT_ATOMS: atom_id res chain seq x y z
N MET A 1 6.57 4.31 -11.91
CA MET A 1 5.31 4.64 -12.59
C MET A 1 4.63 3.32 -12.85
N PHE A 2 3.50 3.06 -12.19
CA PHE A 2 3.43 1.94 -11.23
C PHE A 2 4.42 2.20 -10.07
N GLU A 3 3.88 2.64 -8.93
CA GLU A 3 4.57 2.66 -7.65
C GLU A 3 3.99 1.56 -6.77
N ALA A 4 3.06 1.66 -5.81
CA ALA A 4 2.69 0.51 -4.94
C ALA A 4 2.55 -0.89 -5.62
N MET A 5 1.86 -1.07 -6.76
CA MET A 5 1.92 -2.33 -7.53
C MET A 5 3.34 -2.67 -8.01
N GLY A 6 4.10 -1.70 -8.54
CA GLY A 6 5.50 -1.86 -8.98
C GLY A 6 6.59 -1.82 -7.89
N PHE A 7 6.27 -1.32 -6.69
CA PHE A 7 7.12 -0.98 -5.55
C PHE A 7 7.08 -2.10 -4.51
N PHE A 8 5.89 -2.70 -4.36
CA PHE A 8 5.73 -3.98 -3.68
C PHE A 8 5.85 -5.17 -4.65
N GLY A 9 5.79 -4.96 -5.97
CA GLY A 9 5.88 -6.03 -6.97
C GLY A 9 4.64 -6.95 -7.00
N VAL A 10 3.47 -6.40 -6.67
CA VAL A 10 2.23 -7.15 -6.42
C VAL A 10 1.22 -7.01 -7.56
N GLY A 11 0.41 -8.05 -7.75
CA GLY A 11 -0.72 -8.01 -8.68
C GLY A 11 -1.88 -7.13 -8.17
N LYS A 12 -2.75 -6.70 -9.10
CA LYS A 12 -3.91 -5.83 -8.82
C LYS A 12 -4.73 -6.20 -7.56
N PRO A 13 -5.08 -7.47 -7.29
CA PRO A 13 -5.87 -7.82 -6.08
C PRO A 13 -5.16 -7.48 -4.77
N MET A 14 -3.83 -7.58 -4.73
CA MET A 14 -3.01 -7.21 -3.57
C MET A 14 -2.83 -5.70 -3.46
N GLY A 15 -2.68 -4.98 -4.58
CA GLY A 15 -2.70 -3.51 -4.61
C GLY A 15 -4.01 -2.94 -4.07
N GLU A 16 -5.15 -3.50 -4.49
CA GLU A 16 -6.48 -3.15 -3.96
C GLU A 16 -6.59 -3.43 -2.46
N ALA A 17 -6.10 -4.58 -1.97
CA ALA A 17 -6.08 -4.90 -0.55
C ALA A 17 -5.24 -3.90 0.26
N ILE A 18 -4.03 -3.55 -0.22
CA ILE A 18 -3.13 -2.58 0.41
C ILE A 18 -3.78 -1.19 0.51
N VAL A 19 -4.39 -0.70 -0.57
CA VAL A 19 -5.05 0.62 -0.56
C VAL A 19 -6.29 0.62 0.34
N ASN A 20 -7.09 -0.45 0.32
CA ASN A 20 -8.25 -0.58 1.20
C ASN A 20 -7.84 -0.68 2.68
N VAL A 21 -6.69 -1.28 3.00
CA VAL A 21 -6.09 -1.21 4.33
C VAL A 21 -5.75 0.24 4.68
N VAL A 22 -4.97 0.95 3.86
CA VAL A 22 -4.56 2.34 4.16
C VAL A 22 -5.75 3.30 4.30
N ASP A 23 -6.83 3.08 3.54
CA ASP A 23 -8.10 3.82 3.61
C ASP A 23 -8.88 3.50 4.90
N SER A 24 -8.93 2.24 5.31
CA SER A 24 -9.68 1.81 6.51
C SER A 24 -8.95 2.04 7.84
N VAL A 25 -7.61 2.01 7.89
CA VAL A 25 -6.84 2.30 9.11
C VAL A 25 -6.27 3.73 9.14
N GLY A 26 -6.89 4.56 9.99
CA GLY A 26 -6.42 5.90 10.33
C GLY A 26 -4.97 5.93 10.86
N TYR A 27 -4.52 4.86 11.53
CA TYR A 27 -3.17 4.75 12.11
C TYR A 27 -2.17 4.04 11.19
N GLY A 28 -1.07 4.72 10.85
CA GLY A 28 -0.04 4.20 9.93
C GLY A 28 0.63 2.89 10.39
N ILE A 29 0.87 2.71 11.70
CA ILE A 29 1.53 1.52 12.25
C ILE A 29 0.73 0.23 11.99
N ILE A 30 -0.61 0.31 12.05
CA ILE A 30 -1.49 -0.83 11.78
C ILE A 30 -1.54 -1.12 10.28
N ALA A 31 -1.57 -0.08 9.45
CA ALA A 31 -1.44 -0.24 8.00
C ALA A 31 -0.09 -0.90 7.64
N ALA A 32 1.04 -0.47 8.22
CA ALA A 32 2.36 -0.97 7.89
C ALA A 32 2.53 -2.47 8.22
N SER A 33 2.11 -2.89 9.40
CA SER A 33 2.13 -4.30 9.81
C SER A 33 1.19 -5.17 8.96
N THR A 34 0.02 -4.66 8.59
CA THR A 34 -0.93 -5.38 7.71
C THR A 34 -0.39 -5.50 6.28
N ILE A 35 0.19 -4.42 5.72
CA ILE A 35 0.82 -4.41 4.40
C ILE A 35 2.02 -5.37 4.37
N ALA A 36 2.87 -5.33 5.40
CA ALA A 36 3.98 -6.27 5.53
C ALA A 36 3.51 -7.73 5.58
N ALA A 37 2.39 -8.03 6.25
CA ALA A 37 1.79 -9.37 6.25
C ALA A 37 1.24 -9.80 4.87
N ILE A 38 0.54 -8.91 4.15
CA ILE A 38 0.04 -9.16 2.78
C ILE A 38 1.21 -9.47 1.83
N ILE A 39 2.28 -8.69 1.92
CA ILE A 39 3.47 -8.81 1.06
C ILE A 39 4.30 -10.06 1.43
N SER A 40 4.46 -10.34 2.73
CA SER A 40 5.17 -11.54 3.20
C SER A 40 4.45 -12.84 2.79
N ALA A 41 3.11 -12.83 2.76
CA ALA A 41 2.32 -13.94 2.23
C ALA A 41 2.53 -14.17 0.71
N GLY A 42 2.98 -13.15 -0.02
CA GLY A 42 3.42 -13.25 -1.42
C GLY A 42 4.91 -13.60 -1.62
N GLY A 43 5.66 -13.85 -0.55
CA GLY A 43 7.11 -14.15 -0.62
C GLY A 43 8.01 -12.94 -0.91
N LEU A 44 7.46 -11.73 -0.82
CA LEU A 44 8.18 -10.47 -1.06
C LEU A 44 8.73 -9.91 0.27
N SER A 45 9.95 -9.39 0.27
CA SER A 45 10.55 -8.72 1.43
C SER A 45 10.68 -7.23 1.17
N VAL A 46 10.04 -6.39 1.99
CA VAL A 46 10.06 -4.93 1.85
C VAL A 46 10.47 -4.31 3.18
N ALA A 47 11.37 -3.33 3.15
CA ALA A 47 11.85 -2.65 4.35
C ALA A 47 10.71 -1.84 5.01
N ALA A 48 10.70 -1.76 6.35
CA ALA A 48 9.65 -1.02 7.08
C ALA A 48 9.54 0.44 6.63
N ALA A 49 10.68 1.12 6.43
CA ALA A 49 10.73 2.51 5.97
C ALA A 49 10.11 2.72 4.58
N THR A 50 10.18 1.75 3.66
CA THR A 50 9.50 1.85 2.36
C THR A 50 7.99 1.64 2.48
N VAL A 51 7.53 0.82 3.44
CA VAL A 51 6.09 0.67 3.73
C VAL A 51 5.49 1.98 4.27
N ASP A 52 6.18 2.68 5.18
CA ASP A 52 5.71 3.97 5.70
C ASP A 52 5.54 5.03 4.60
N VAL A 53 6.51 5.13 3.68
CA VAL A 53 6.43 6.03 2.52
C VAL A 53 5.22 5.69 1.65
N ALA A 54 4.98 4.41 1.36
CA ALA A 54 3.82 3.99 0.58
C ALA A 54 2.49 4.35 1.25
N ILE A 55 2.38 4.21 2.58
CA ILE A 55 1.18 4.61 3.34
C ILE A 55 0.94 6.11 3.21
N PHE A 56 1.99 6.93 3.36
CA PHE A 56 1.85 8.39 3.20
C PHE A 56 1.37 8.77 1.80
N THR A 57 1.96 8.18 0.75
CA THR A 57 1.57 8.49 -0.63
C THR A 57 0.16 7.99 -0.97
N ILE A 58 -0.22 6.77 -0.54
CA ILE A 58 -1.60 6.29 -0.72
C ILE A 58 -2.60 7.21 0.01
N LYS A 59 -2.28 7.69 1.22
CA LYS A 59 -3.13 8.69 1.91
C LYS A 59 -3.20 10.03 1.18
N GLU A 60 -2.14 10.46 0.48
CA GLU A 60 -2.21 11.65 -0.37
C GLU A 60 -3.15 11.46 -1.57
N TYR A 61 -3.13 10.30 -2.23
CA TYR A 61 -4.05 10.01 -3.33
C TYR A 61 -5.50 9.90 -2.87
N ILE A 62 -5.76 9.24 -1.72
CA ILE A 62 -7.10 9.16 -1.12
C ILE A 62 -7.64 10.55 -0.78
N LYS A 63 -6.81 11.44 -0.19
CA LYS A 63 -7.19 12.85 0.08
C LYS A 63 -7.52 13.67 -1.16
N LYS A 64 -7.18 13.20 -2.36
CA LYS A 64 -7.45 13.85 -3.65
C LYS A 64 -8.58 13.16 -4.42
N ASP A 65 -9.34 12.26 -3.77
CA ASP A 65 -10.33 11.34 -4.38
C ASP A 65 -9.75 10.42 -5.48
N MET A 66 -8.43 10.26 -5.53
CA MET A 66 -7.72 9.49 -6.54
C MET A 66 -7.48 8.03 -6.11
N LYS A 67 -8.42 7.40 -5.41
CA LYS A 67 -8.25 6.04 -4.84
C LYS A 67 -7.91 4.98 -5.90
N ALA A 68 -8.52 5.06 -7.10
CA ALA A 68 -8.18 4.17 -8.21
C ALA A 68 -6.74 4.40 -8.72
N ALA A 69 -6.25 5.64 -8.71
CA ALA A 69 -4.86 5.92 -9.01
C ALA A 69 -3.93 5.36 -7.93
N ALA A 70 -4.31 5.36 -6.65
CA ALA A 70 -3.53 4.77 -5.56
C ALA A 70 -3.35 3.24 -5.64
N VAL A 71 -4.21 2.54 -6.40
CA VAL A 71 -4.14 1.08 -6.66
C VAL A 71 -3.27 0.75 -7.86
N VAL A 72 -3.18 1.67 -8.83
CA VAL A 72 -2.40 1.54 -10.08
C VAL A 72 -1.05 2.30 -9.97
N TRP A 73 -0.91 3.11 -8.92
CA TRP A 73 0.32 3.23 -8.14
C TRP A 73 0.72 1.78 -7.80
#